data_AF-A0A6M3JQ35-F1
#
_entry.id   AF-A0A6M3JQ35-F1
#
_cell.length_a   1.000
_cell.length_b   1.000
_cell.length_c   1.000
_cell.angle_alpha   90.00
_cell.angle_beta   90.00
_cell.angle_gamma   90.00
#
_symmetry.space_group_name_H-M   'P 1'
#
loop_
_entity.id
_entity.type
_entity.pdbx_description
1 polymer ?
#
loop_
_entity_poly.entity_id
_entity_poly.type
_entity_poly.pdbx_seq_one_letter_code
_entity_poly.pdbx_strand_id
1 'polypeptide(L)'
;MNCNIILVVNDKPFIEVANAFKYSLEELGHNVAIVGDDKNRYGELNIVIKALRAYDHSKVPGIRILFQTEELWNRRIKGIYDLSKGWKRVLELYPENLKLRNTENVVYFPVGYSKAFEINLPKQEEDLDVYFFGSMTKRRKGLKIMLENSGLKVRIIQGEYGKERNLNIMRSKIILNMKAHDLWSYGPLHCLLAQCSKKFMLCEHTGIGYGIYKPGKHFAEFKDPNDMIPSIKWWLDHEKERKNFANNAYDDIKNNMNFTNILKGAIGDLLRR
;
A
#
# COMPACT_ATOMS: atom_id res chain seq x y z
N MET A 1 24.23 -7.00 -17.97
CA MET A 1 23.81 -8.06 -17.02
C MET A 1 22.38 -8.45 -17.36
N ASN A 2 22.14 -9.70 -17.75
CA ASN A 2 20.77 -10.18 -17.93
C ASN A 2 20.11 -10.26 -16.54
N CYS A 3 18.95 -9.62 -16.38
CA CYS A 3 18.17 -9.71 -15.15
C CYS A 3 17.24 -10.92 -15.27
N ASN A 4 17.29 -11.82 -14.28
CA ASN A 4 16.49 -13.04 -14.33
C ASN A 4 15.06 -12.79 -13.82
N ILE A 5 14.89 -11.76 -12.98
CA ILE A 5 13.59 -11.33 -12.48
C ILE A 5 13.25 -9.93 -13.00
N ILE A 6 12.05 -9.80 -13.54
CA ILE A 6 11.50 -8.53 -13.99
C ILE A 6 10.24 -8.19 -13.20
N LEU A 7 10.18 -6.96 -12.69
CA LEU A 7 9.00 -6.37 -12.08
C LEU A 7 8.34 -5.46 -13.12
N VAL A 8 7.11 -5.77 -13.52
CA VAL A 8 6.34 -5.00 -14.50
C VAL A 8 5.37 -4.08 -13.76
N VAL A 9 5.58 -2.76 -13.88
CA VAL A 9 4.77 -1.74 -13.20
C VAL A 9 4.60 -0.49 -14.08
N ASN A 10 3.35 -0.08 -14.31
CA ASN A 10 3.03 1.07 -15.18
C ASN A 10 2.37 2.23 -14.44
N ASP A 11 1.77 1.95 -13.29
CA ASP A 11 1.04 2.94 -12.52
C ASP A 11 1.95 3.51 -11.42
N LYS A 12 2.12 4.83 -11.44
CA LYS A 12 2.91 5.59 -10.44
C LYS A 12 2.58 5.24 -8.97
N PRO A 13 1.32 4.98 -8.55
CA PRO A 13 1.02 4.55 -7.19
C PRO A 13 1.79 3.33 -6.70
N PHE A 14 2.16 2.41 -7.61
CA PHE A 14 2.75 1.12 -7.25
C PHE A 14 4.27 1.09 -7.38
N ILE A 15 4.92 2.20 -7.71
CA ILE A 15 6.38 2.22 -7.86
C ILE A 15 7.08 1.87 -6.55
N GLU A 16 6.53 2.30 -5.40
CA GLU A 16 7.17 2.03 -4.11
C GLU A 16 7.07 0.57 -3.69
N VAL A 17 5.94 -0.09 -3.99
CA VAL A 17 5.85 -1.52 -3.75
C VAL A 17 6.75 -2.29 -4.72
N ALA A 18 6.89 -1.85 -5.98
CA ALA A 18 7.87 -2.41 -6.89
C ALA A 18 9.31 -2.26 -6.36
N ASN A 19 9.66 -1.10 -5.78
CA ASN A 19 10.95 -0.88 -5.12
C ASN A 19 11.12 -1.83 -3.92
N ALA A 20 10.08 -2.07 -3.13
CA ALA A 20 10.13 -3.03 -2.03
C ALA A 20 10.34 -4.48 -2.51
N PHE A 21 9.69 -4.88 -3.60
CA PHE A 21 9.95 -6.18 -4.25
C PHE A 21 11.41 -6.28 -4.72
N LYS A 22 11.90 -5.26 -5.44
CA LYS A 22 13.28 -5.21 -5.93
C LYS A 22 14.28 -5.33 -4.79
N TYR A 23 14.15 -4.49 -3.76
CA TYR A 23 15.00 -4.51 -2.57
C TYR A 23 15.04 -5.91 -1.93
N SER A 24 13.88 -6.52 -1.74
CA SER A 24 13.77 -7.82 -1.06
C SER A 24 14.36 -8.96 -1.89
N LEU A 25 14.16 -8.94 -3.21
CA LEU A 25 14.71 -9.95 -4.11
C LEU A 25 16.23 -9.81 -4.27
N GLU A 26 16.75 -8.58 -4.29
CA GLU A 26 18.18 -8.31 -4.29
C GLU A 26 18.83 -8.75 -2.96
N GLU A 27 18.16 -8.53 -1.82
CA GLU A 27 18.57 -9.05 -0.51
C GLU A 27 18.61 -10.59 -0.49
N LEU A 28 17.72 -11.24 -1.24
CA LEU A 28 17.72 -12.69 -1.44
C LEU A 28 18.74 -13.18 -2.49
N GLY A 29 19.54 -12.29 -3.07
CA GLY A 29 20.62 -12.62 -4.01
C GLY A 29 20.21 -12.67 -5.48
N HIS A 30 19.05 -12.13 -5.85
CA HIS A 30 18.59 -12.12 -7.24
C HIS A 30 18.87 -10.80 -7.96
N ASN A 31 19.18 -10.86 -9.26
CA ASN A 31 19.28 -9.68 -10.11
C ASN A 31 17.90 -9.28 -10.64
N VAL A 32 17.45 -8.07 -10.32
CA VAL A 32 16.07 -7.61 -10.57
C VAL A 32 16.05 -6.28 -11.29
N ALA A 33 15.22 -6.17 -12.34
CA ALA A 33 14.91 -4.89 -12.97
C ALA A 33 13.42 -4.55 -12.84
N ILE A 34 13.13 -3.25 -12.70
CA ILE A 34 11.78 -2.70 -12.82
C ILE A 34 11.63 -2.17 -14.24
N VAL A 35 10.56 -2.59 -14.91
CA VAL A 35 10.23 -2.15 -16.27
C VAL A 35 8.78 -1.66 -16.32
N GLY A 36 8.50 -0.74 -17.23
CA GLY A 36 7.13 -0.39 -17.62
C GLY A 36 6.57 -1.40 -18.62
N ASP A 37 5.67 -0.94 -19.50
CA ASP A 37 4.99 -1.76 -20.52
C ASP A 37 5.89 -2.15 -21.71
N ASP A 38 7.21 -2.14 -21.53
CA ASP A 38 8.15 -2.55 -22.56
C ASP A 38 8.07 -4.08 -22.74
N LYS A 39 7.30 -4.49 -23.75
CA LYS A 39 7.04 -5.89 -24.11
C LYS A 39 8.28 -6.67 -24.56
N ASN A 40 9.43 -6.00 -24.70
CA ASN A 40 10.68 -6.64 -25.12
C ASN A 40 11.63 -6.92 -23.95
N ARG A 41 11.24 -6.60 -22.71
CA ARG A 41 12.10 -6.73 -21.53
C ARG A 41 11.45 -7.62 -20.47
N TYR A 42 11.48 -8.92 -20.71
CA TYR A 42 11.03 -9.93 -19.75
C TYR A 42 12.19 -10.82 -19.30
N GLY A 43 12.05 -11.35 -18.09
CA GLY A 43 12.98 -12.32 -17.51
C GLY A 43 12.41 -13.72 -17.54
N GLU A 44 13.12 -14.65 -16.89
CA GLU A 44 12.64 -16.00 -16.64
C GLU A 44 11.48 -16.02 -15.65
N LEU A 45 11.49 -15.08 -14.69
CA LEU A 45 10.40 -14.83 -13.74
C LEU A 45 9.95 -13.37 -13.83
N ASN A 46 8.65 -13.17 -13.95
CA ASN A 46 8.03 -11.86 -14.14
C ASN A 46 6.97 -11.65 -13.07
N ILE A 47 7.11 -10.59 -12.26
CA ILE A 47 6.10 -10.16 -11.29
C ILE A 47 5.39 -8.93 -11.84
N VAL A 48 4.11 -9.09 -12.16
CA VAL A 48 3.27 -7.99 -12.67
C VAL A 48 2.51 -7.38 -11.50
N ILE A 49 2.72 -6.10 -11.26
CA ILE A 49 2.09 -5.35 -10.18
C ILE A 49 0.97 -4.51 -10.76
N LYS A 50 -0.29 -4.80 -10.41
CA LYS A 50 -1.42 -4.17 -11.12
C LYS A 50 -2.67 -3.97 -10.30
N ALA A 51 -3.35 -2.86 -10.62
CA ALA A 51 -4.73 -2.57 -10.29
C ALA A 51 -5.70 -2.88 -11.43
N LEU A 52 -6.74 -3.68 -11.16
CA LEU A 52 -7.97 -3.93 -11.94
C LEU A 52 -8.03 -3.38 -13.39
N ARG A 53 -7.13 -3.86 -14.24
CA ARG A 53 -7.26 -3.89 -15.71
C ARG A 53 -6.51 -5.13 -16.14
N ALA A 54 -7.15 -6.06 -16.86
CA ALA A 54 -6.48 -7.29 -17.27
C ALA A 54 -5.15 -6.98 -17.97
N TYR A 55 -4.04 -7.40 -17.35
CA TYR A 55 -2.83 -7.58 -18.12
C TYR A 55 -3.05 -8.83 -18.96
N ASP A 56 -2.85 -8.71 -20.27
CA ASP A 56 -2.91 -9.87 -21.14
C ASP A 56 -1.71 -10.77 -20.83
N HIS A 57 -1.91 -11.70 -19.90
CA HIS A 57 -0.88 -12.60 -19.40
C HIS A 57 -0.26 -13.46 -20.51
N SER A 58 -0.96 -13.65 -21.65
CA SER A 58 -0.41 -14.35 -22.82
C SER A 58 0.82 -13.66 -23.42
N LYS A 59 1.00 -12.36 -23.14
CA LYS A 59 2.12 -11.54 -23.62
C LYS A 59 3.32 -11.51 -22.68
N VAL A 60 3.23 -12.14 -21.50
CA VAL A 60 4.35 -12.26 -20.56
C VAL A 60 4.93 -13.66 -20.69
N PRO A 61 6.18 -13.83 -21.15
CA PRO A 61 6.82 -15.13 -21.22
C PRO A 61 7.27 -15.61 -19.82
N GLY A 62 7.75 -16.86 -19.75
CA GLY A 62 8.35 -17.42 -18.54
C GLY A 62 7.35 -17.65 -17.39
N ILE A 63 7.88 -17.64 -16.16
CA ILE A 63 7.10 -17.75 -14.93
C ILE A 63 6.41 -16.41 -14.67
N ARG A 64 5.10 -16.45 -14.41
CA ARG A 64 4.27 -15.25 -14.24
C ARG A 64 3.67 -15.22 -12.85
N ILE A 65 3.92 -14.15 -12.11
CA ILE A 65 3.33 -13.87 -10.80
C ILE A 65 2.54 -12.57 -10.90
N LEU A 66 1.30 -12.58 -10.43
CA LEU A 66 0.48 -11.36 -10.33
C LEU A 66 0.49 -10.89 -8.89
N PHE A 67 0.86 -9.64 -8.63
CA PHE A 67 0.52 -8.96 -7.39
C PHE A 67 -0.76 -8.16 -7.60
N GLN A 68 -1.87 -8.66 -7.04
CA GLN A 68 -3.19 -8.08 -7.14
C GLN A 68 -3.38 -7.05 -6.04
N THR A 69 -3.53 -5.78 -6.42
CA THR A 69 -3.52 -4.63 -5.50
C THR A 69 -4.88 -4.04 -5.21
N GLU A 70 -5.96 -4.62 -5.76
CA GLU A 70 -7.31 -4.05 -5.72
C GLU A 70 -8.30 -4.93 -4.97
N GLU A 71 -9.17 -4.27 -4.21
CA GLU A 71 -10.27 -4.93 -3.52
C GLU A 71 -11.41 -5.24 -4.50
N LEU A 72 -11.97 -6.45 -4.41
CA LEU A 72 -13.06 -6.92 -5.26
C LEU A 72 -14.41 -6.66 -4.57
N TRP A 73 -14.73 -5.38 -4.36
CA TRP A 73 -15.90 -4.92 -3.59
C TRP A 73 -17.25 -5.07 -4.32
N ASN A 74 -17.30 -5.65 -5.52
CA ASN A 74 -18.56 -5.94 -6.22
C ASN A 74 -18.50 -7.23 -7.06
N ARG A 75 -19.55 -8.06 -6.95
CA ARG A 75 -19.82 -9.27 -7.76
C ARG A 75 -19.81 -9.04 -9.28
N ARG A 76 -19.95 -7.80 -9.77
CA ARG A 76 -19.75 -7.47 -11.20
C ARG A 76 -18.33 -7.77 -11.72
N ILE A 77 -17.34 -7.92 -10.83
CA ILE A 77 -15.99 -8.34 -11.22
C ILE A 77 -15.89 -9.88 -11.37
N LYS A 78 -16.85 -10.66 -10.83
CA LYS A 78 -16.86 -12.13 -10.96
C LYS A 78 -16.96 -12.61 -12.41
N GLY A 79 -17.66 -11.87 -13.27
CA GLY A 79 -17.75 -12.21 -14.70
C GLY A 79 -16.58 -11.72 -15.54
N ILE A 80 -15.72 -10.85 -14.98
CA ILE A 80 -14.79 -10.06 -15.77
C ILE A 80 -13.38 -10.68 -15.80
N TYR A 81 -12.82 -11.29 -14.74
CA TYR A 81 -11.54 -12.03 -14.88
C TYR A 81 -11.38 -13.12 -13.82
N ASP A 82 -11.22 -14.38 -14.24
CA ASP A 82 -10.48 -15.35 -13.43
C ASP A 82 -9.00 -14.96 -13.49
N LEU A 83 -8.62 -13.98 -12.67
CA LEU A 83 -7.25 -13.45 -12.58
C LEU A 83 -6.23 -14.53 -12.16
N SER A 84 -6.67 -15.74 -11.77
CA SER A 84 -5.79 -16.88 -11.53
C SER A 84 -5.41 -17.63 -12.82
N LYS A 85 -6.20 -17.55 -13.89
CA LYS A 85 -5.91 -18.28 -15.14
C LYS A 85 -4.64 -17.75 -15.79
N GLY A 86 -3.73 -18.67 -16.11
CA GLY A 86 -2.45 -18.39 -16.76
C GLY A 86 -1.34 -17.89 -15.83
N TRP A 87 -1.63 -17.56 -14.57
CA TRP A 87 -0.63 -17.13 -13.60
C TRP A 87 -0.11 -18.32 -12.79
N LYS A 88 1.22 -18.40 -12.61
CA LYS A 88 1.82 -19.43 -11.76
C LYS A 88 1.46 -19.20 -10.29
N ARG A 89 1.39 -17.93 -9.89
CA ARG A 89 0.93 -17.50 -8.56
C ARG A 89 0.27 -16.13 -8.62
N VAL A 90 -0.74 -15.92 -7.78
CA VAL A 90 -1.36 -14.61 -7.52
C VAL A 90 -1.14 -14.29 -6.04
N LEU A 91 -0.43 -13.19 -5.80
CA LEU A 91 -0.23 -12.58 -4.50
C LEU A 91 -1.40 -11.62 -4.27
N GLU A 92 -2.33 -11.98 -3.39
CA GLU A 92 -3.56 -11.26 -3.13
C GLU A 92 -3.41 -10.35 -1.90
N LEU A 93 -3.51 -9.04 -2.12
CA LEU A 93 -3.33 -8.04 -1.05
C LEU A 93 -4.46 -8.05 -0.03
N TYR A 94 -5.70 -8.32 -0.46
CA TYR A 94 -6.87 -8.24 0.40
C TYR A 94 -7.38 -9.64 0.76
N PRO A 95 -7.37 -10.03 2.04
CA PRO A 95 -7.80 -11.38 2.44
C PRO A 95 -9.29 -11.61 2.10
N GLU A 96 -10.10 -10.56 2.08
CA GLU A 96 -11.52 -10.63 1.71
C GLU A 96 -11.73 -11.12 0.27
N ASN A 97 -10.79 -10.86 -0.63
CA ASN A 97 -10.85 -11.34 -2.02
C ASN A 97 -10.69 -12.86 -2.12
N LEU A 98 -10.04 -13.51 -1.13
CA LEU A 98 -9.83 -14.95 -1.13
C LEU A 98 -11.15 -15.71 -1.00
N LYS A 99 -12.13 -15.15 -0.28
CA LYS A 99 -13.49 -15.70 -0.16
C LYS A 99 -14.24 -15.76 -1.50
N LEU A 100 -13.76 -15.02 -2.50
CA LEU A 100 -14.36 -14.94 -3.83
C LEU A 100 -13.69 -15.87 -4.85
N ARG A 101 -12.61 -16.56 -4.45
CA ARG A 101 -11.77 -17.38 -5.33
C ARG A 101 -11.70 -18.81 -4.80
N ASN A 102 -11.59 -19.78 -5.70
CA ASN A 102 -11.49 -21.19 -5.37
C ASN A 102 -10.27 -21.83 -6.05
N THR A 103 -9.12 -21.18 -5.98
CA THR A 103 -7.92 -21.57 -6.74
C THR A 103 -6.68 -21.61 -5.84
N GLU A 104 -5.94 -22.72 -5.91
CA GLU A 104 -4.76 -22.99 -5.07
C GLU A 104 -3.57 -22.08 -5.38
N ASN A 105 -3.54 -21.48 -6.58
CA ASN A 105 -2.45 -20.59 -6.99
C ASN A 105 -2.61 -19.16 -6.46
N VAL A 106 -3.68 -18.86 -5.71
CA VAL A 106 -3.91 -17.55 -5.10
C VAL A 106 -3.58 -17.63 -3.61
N VAL A 107 -2.64 -16.81 -3.16
CA VAL A 107 -2.19 -16.78 -1.77
C VAL A 107 -2.34 -15.39 -1.19
N TYR A 108 -2.71 -15.32 0.10
CA TYR A 108 -2.69 -14.05 0.82
C TYR A 108 -1.26 -13.50 0.86
N PHE A 109 -1.10 -12.24 0.48
CA PHE A 109 0.18 -11.55 0.47
C PHE A 109 0.07 -10.18 1.12
N PRO A 110 0.23 -10.10 2.46
CA PRO A 110 0.29 -8.82 3.13
C PRO A 110 1.60 -8.10 2.79
N VAL A 111 1.52 -6.79 2.56
CA VAL A 111 2.72 -5.96 2.43
C VAL A 111 3.11 -5.46 3.81
N GLY A 112 4.34 -5.74 4.24
CA GLY A 112 4.91 -5.29 5.50
C GLY A 112 6.08 -4.32 5.33
N TYR A 113 6.94 -4.22 6.34
CA TYR A 113 8.11 -3.35 6.34
C TYR A 113 9.14 -3.73 5.27
N SER A 114 9.57 -2.73 4.51
CA SER A 114 10.76 -2.76 3.67
C SER A 114 11.50 -1.44 3.83
N LYS A 115 12.85 -1.49 3.80
CA LYS A 115 13.67 -0.27 3.79
C LYS A 115 13.34 0.65 2.61
N ALA A 116 12.85 0.09 1.50
CA ALA A 116 12.39 0.84 0.34
C ALA A 116 11.20 1.76 0.61
N PHE A 117 10.46 1.56 1.71
CA PHE A 117 9.36 2.44 2.12
C PHE A 117 9.79 3.58 3.04
N GLU A 118 11.03 3.58 3.54
CA GLU A 118 11.52 4.67 4.39
C GLU A 118 11.77 5.92 3.55
N ILE A 119 11.19 7.04 3.98
CA ILE A 119 11.41 8.33 3.33
C ILE A 119 12.75 8.89 3.82
N ASN A 120 13.77 8.79 2.98
CA ASN A 120 15.08 9.39 3.24
C ASN A 120 15.11 10.86 2.75
N LEU A 121 14.66 11.77 3.60
CA LEU A 121 14.76 13.22 3.40
C LEU A 121 15.39 13.88 4.63
N PRO A 122 16.06 15.04 4.48
CA PRO A 122 16.47 15.85 5.62
C PRO A 122 15.29 16.14 6.54
N LYS A 123 15.55 16.38 7.83
CA LYS A 123 14.50 16.76 8.79
C LYS A 123 13.70 17.95 8.25
N GLN A 124 12.39 17.78 8.18
CA GLN A 124 11.44 18.82 7.77
C GLN A 124 10.78 19.43 9.01
N GLU A 125 10.37 20.68 8.90
CA GLU A 125 9.42 21.27 9.85
C GLU A 125 8.04 20.62 9.66
N GLU A 126 7.38 20.23 10.74
CA GLU A 126 6.02 19.67 10.69
C GLU A 126 4.98 20.80 10.69
N ASP A 127 4.90 21.55 9.59
CA ASP A 127 4.04 22.72 9.45
C ASP A 127 2.61 22.39 8.97
N LEU A 128 2.37 21.16 8.48
CA LEU A 128 1.04 20.65 8.13
C LEU A 128 0.44 19.86 9.30
N ASP A 129 -0.80 20.17 9.65
CA ASP A 129 -1.53 19.42 10.66
C ASP A 129 -1.97 18.07 10.11
N VAL A 130 -2.53 18.06 8.89
CA VAL A 130 -3.09 16.86 8.26
C VAL A 130 -2.72 16.78 6.79
N TYR A 131 -2.28 15.61 6.34
CA TYR A 131 -2.12 15.29 4.92
C TYR A 131 -2.89 14.04 4.53
N PHE A 132 -3.59 14.13 3.40
CA PHE A 132 -4.20 12.99 2.72
C PHE A 132 -3.78 13.00 1.24
N PHE A 133 -3.45 11.81 0.74
CA PHE A 133 -3.22 11.58 -0.69
C PHE A 133 -3.99 10.37 -1.19
N GLY A 134 -4.70 10.55 -2.31
CA GLY A 134 -5.46 9.50 -2.97
C GLY A 134 -6.56 10.04 -3.88
N SER A 135 -7.28 9.14 -4.55
CA SER A 135 -8.36 9.53 -5.45
C SER A 135 -9.49 10.29 -4.74
N MET A 136 -9.93 11.41 -5.31
CA MET A 136 -11.03 12.24 -4.81
C MET A 136 -12.39 11.74 -5.28
N THR A 137 -12.88 10.69 -4.62
CA THR A 137 -14.26 10.22 -4.82
C THR A 137 -15.28 11.26 -4.31
N LYS A 138 -16.55 11.11 -4.70
CA LYS A 138 -17.64 11.96 -4.18
C LYS A 138 -17.63 12.03 -2.66
N ARG A 139 -17.40 10.89 -1.99
CA ARG A 139 -17.29 10.80 -0.53
C ARG A 139 -16.12 11.61 0.02
N ARG A 140 -14.91 11.39 -0.51
CA ARG A 140 -13.70 12.10 -0.05
C ARG A 140 -13.73 13.60 -0.32
N LYS A 141 -14.40 14.04 -1.38
CA LYS A 141 -14.64 15.48 -1.65
C LYS A 141 -15.46 16.14 -0.54
N GLY A 142 -16.46 15.45 0.02
CA GLY A 142 -17.22 15.94 1.18
C GLY A 142 -16.33 16.10 2.42
N LEU A 143 -15.52 15.10 2.73
CA LEU A 143 -14.58 15.14 3.86
C LEU A 143 -13.51 16.24 3.69
N LYS A 144 -13.04 16.45 2.46
CA LYS A 144 -12.12 17.54 2.13
C LYS A 144 -12.69 18.91 2.53
N ILE A 145 -13.95 19.19 2.18
CA ILE A 145 -14.60 20.46 2.53
C ILE A 145 -14.67 20.63 4.05
N MET A 146 -15.01 19.57 4.80
CA MET A 146 -15.03 19.61 6.27
C MET A 146 -13.64 19.91 6.86
N LEU A 147 -12.58 19.30 6.31
CA LEU A 147 -11.20 19.54 6.73
C LEU A 147 -10.75 20.97 6.41
N GLU A 148 -11.04 21.48 5.22
CA GLU A 148 -10.67 22.84 4.83
C GLU A 148 -11.39 23.91 5.66
N ASN A 149 -12.63 23.65 6.07
CA ASN A 149 -13.41 24.55 6.92
C ASN A 149 -13.09 24.41 8.42
N SER A 150 -12.18 23.50 8.81
CA SER A 150 -11.88 23.23 10.23
C SER A 150 -10.91 24.23 10.89
N GLY A 151 -10.27 25.08 10.08
CA GLY A 151 -9.18 25.98 10.53
C GLY A 151 -7.81 25.30 10.67
N LEU A 152 -7.71 24.01 10.37
CA LEU A 152 -6.46 23.25 10.38
C LEU A 152 -5.62 23.51 9.13
N LYS A 153 -4.29 23.39 9.25
CA LYS A 153 -3.37 23.43 8.11
C LYS A 153 -3.39 22.09 7.38
N VAL A 154 -4.33 21.93 6.44
CA VAL A 154 -4.55 20.67 5.72
C VAL A 154 -4.03 20.70 4.29
N ARG A 155 -3.51 19.55 3.82
CA ARG A 155 -3.25 19.31 2.39
C ARG A 155 -3.94 18.01 1.96
N ILE A 156 -4.94 18.13 1.10
CA ILE A 156 -5.78 17.00 0.65
C ILE A 156 -5.71 16.93 -0.88
N ILE A 157 -5.01 15.93 -1.42
CA ILE A 157 -4.63 15.94 -2.85
C ILE A 157 -4.78 14.58 -3.54
N GLN A 158 -4.98 14.65 -4.85
CA GLN A 158 -4.97 13.49 -5.75
C GLN A 158 -3.77 13.60 -6.69
N GLY A 159 -3.12 12.46 -6.95
CA GLY A 159 -2.11 12.36 -8.02
C GLY A 159 -0.69 12.76 -7.64
N GLU A 160 -0.40 13.01 -6.36
CA GLU A 160 0.97 13.20 -5.88
C GLU A 160 1.67 11.87 -5.62
N TYR A 161 2.86 11.70 -6.19
CA TYR A 161 3.70 10.50 -6.05
C TYR A 161 5.17 10.90 -5.90
N GLY A 162 6.00 9.97 -5.41
CA GLY A 162 7.45 10.17 -5.30
C GLY A 162 7.81 11.34 -4.37
N LYS A 163 8.76 12.18 -4.82
CA LYS A 163 9.40 13.20 -3.99
C LYS A 163 8.41 14.20 -3.36
N GLU A 164 7.42 14.68 -4.11
CA GLU A 164 6.44 15.65 -3.61
C GLU A 164 5.58 15.06 -2.49
N ARG A 165 5.02 13.86 -2.72
CA ARG A 165 4.26 13.12 -1.70
C ARG A 165 5.13 12.87 -0.47
N ASN A 166 6.36 12.42 -0.66
CA ASN A 166 7.28 12.12 0.43
C ASN A 166 7.60 13.36 1.27
N LEU A 167 7.80 14.52 0.62
CA LEU A 167 7.98 15.79 1.31
C LEU A 167 6.76 16.17 2.16
N ASN A 168 5.55 16.03 1.60
CA ASN A 168 4.32 16.34 2.32
C ASN A 168 4.06 15.37 3.48
N ILE A 169 4.39 14.08 3.33
CA ILE A 169 4.39 13.13 4.45
C ILE A 169 5.31 13.62 5.57
N MET A 170 6.53 14.05 5.22
CA MET A 170 7.52 14.51 6.21
C MET A 170 7.16 15.82 6.90
N ARG A 171 6.43 16.72 6.23
CA ARG A 171 5.90 17.97 6.78
C ARG A 171 4.62 17.82 7.61
N SER A 172 4.02 16.63 7.61
CA SER A 172 2.73 16.42 8.26
C SER A 172 2.86 15.80 9.63
N LYS A 173 2.03 16.28 10.57
CA LYS A 173 1.86 15.71 11.91
C LYS A 173 0.99 14.46 11.88
N ILE A 174 -0.09 14.48 11.08
CA ILE A 174 -1.05 13.39 10.92
C ILE A 174 -1.20 13.04 9.44
N ILE A 175 -1.04 11.76 9.12
CA ILE A 175 -1.37 11.21 7.81
C ILE A 175 -2.74 10.55 7.93
N LEU A 176 -3.69 11.04 7.12
CA LEU A 176 -5.06 10.59 7.15
C LEU A 176 -5.27 9.50 6.11
N ASN A 177 -5.97 8.42 6.49
CA ASN A 177 -6.45 7.40 5.55
C ASN A 177 -7.98 7.34 5.61
N MET A 178 -8.63 7.68 4.50
CA MET A 178 -10.10 7.74 4.40
C MET A 178 -10.58 6.73 3.37
N LYS A 179 -11.72 6.08 3.61
CA LYS A 179 -12.31 5.14 2.65
C LYS A 179 -12.77 5.88 1.40
N ALA A 180 -12.60 5.24 0.24
CA ALA A 180 -13.18 5.75 -1.00
C ALA A 180 -14.67 5.38 -1.12
N HIS A 181 -15.05 4.25 -0.51
CA HIS A 181 -16.36 3.63 -0.48
C HIS A 181 -16.57 2.90 0.86
N ASP A 182 -17.79 2.82 1.37
CA ASP A 182 -18.04 2.31 2.74
C ASP A 182 -17.73 0.82 2.91
N LEU A 183 -17.81 0.07 1.80
CA LEU A 183 -17.45 -1.35 1.72
C LEU A 183 -15.95 -1.62 1.57
N TRP A 184 -15.11 -0.58 1.56
CA TRP A 184 -13.66 -0.79 1.46
C TRP A 184 -13.07 -1.19 2.80
N SER A 185 -12.21 -2.21 2.76
CA SER A 185 -11.32 -2.56 3.85
C SER A 185 -10.16 -1.58 3.95
N TYR A 186 -9.27 -1.83 4.91
CA TYR A 186 -8.07 -1.02 5.12
C TYR A 186 -7.16 -1.08 3.89
N GLY A 187 -6.78 0.08 3.36
CA GLY A 187 -5.83 0.20 2.24
C GLY A 187 -4.38 0.35 2.72
N PRO A 188 -3.59 -0.74 2.86
CA PRO A 188 -2.26 -0.68 3.47
C PRO A 188 -1.24 0.09 2.64
N LEU A 189 -1.35 0.06 1.30
CA LEU A 189 -0.37 0.68 0.40
C LEU A 189 -0.25 2.20 0.59
N HIS A 190 -1.32 2.87 1.02
CA HIS A 190 -1.33 4.31 1.28
C HIS A 190 -0.71 4.64 2.65
N CYS A 191 -0.66 3.68 3.57
CA CYS A 191 -0.23 3.89 4.94
C CYS A 191 1.26 3.56 5.13
N LEU A 192 1.77 2.61 4.36
CA LEU A 192 3.11 2.03 4.53
C LEU A 192 4.25 3.05 4.54
N LEU A 193 4.25 4.02 3.62
CA LEU A 193 5.32 5.03 3.57
C LEU A 193 5.35 5.89 4.84
N ALA A 194 4.18 6.25 5.34
CA ALA A 194 4.05 7.03 6.56
C ALA A 194 4.46 6.20 7.78
N GLN A 195 3.95 4.97 7.90
CA GLN A 195 4.27 4.06 9.00
C GLN A 195 5.75 3.70 9.03
N CYS A 196 6.36 3.39 7.87
CA CYS A 196 7.79 3.13 7.74
C CYS A 196 8.65 4.39 7.91
N SER A 197 8.06 5.58 7.98
CA SER A 197 8.75 6.85 8.23
C SER A 197 8.40 7.45 9.59
N LYS A 198 7.90 6.63 10.53
CA LYS A 198 7.53 7.04 11.90
C LYS A 198 6.50 8.17 11.94
N LYS A 199 5.62 8.23 10.94
CA LYS A 199 4.52 9.19 10.89
C LYS A 199 3.26 8.61 11.48
N PHE A 200 2.54 9.45 12.20
CA PHE A 200 1.30 9.07 12.85
C PHE A 200 0.20 8.90 11.81
N MET A 201 -0.46 7.75 11.84
CA MET A 201 -1.58 7.40 10.97
C MET A 201 -2.90 7.50 11.73
N LEU A 202 -3.83 8.27 11.17
CA LEU A 202 -5.22 8.29 11.60
C LEU A 202 -6.09 7.74 10.47
N CYS A 203 -6.79 6.64 10.74
CA CYS A 203 -7.54 5.90 9.73
C CYS A 203 -9.04 5.91 10.02
N GLU A 204 -9.84 5.96 8.97
CA GLU A 204 -11.27 5.77 9.09
C GLU A 204 -11.58 4.32 9.49
N HIS A 205 -12.46 4.13 10.45
CA HIS A 205 -12.92 2.81 10.84
C HIS A 205 -13.56 2.08 9.64
N THR A 206 -13.08 0.87 9.35
CA THR A 206 -13.54 0.14 8.16
C THR A 206 -14.68 -0.81 8.45
N GLY A 207 -14.67 -1.49 9.60
CA GLY A 207 -15.64 -2.53 9.94
C GLY A 207 -15.57 -3.79 9.07
N ILE A 208 -14.66 -3.83 8.08
CA ILE A 208 -14.52 -4.95 7.14
C ILE A 208 -13.31 -5.81 7.52
N GLY A 209 -12.11 -5.22 7.55
CA GLY A 209 -10.89 -5.95 7.83
C GLY A 209 -9.63 -5.11 7.65
N TYR A 210 -8.56 -5.55 8.30
CA TYR A 210 -7.27 -4.84 8.37
C TYR A 210 -6.08 -5.70 7.88
N GLY A 211 -6.34 -6.93 7.44
CA GLY A 211 -5.28 -7.88 7.12
C GLY A 211 -4.40 -8.16 8.34
N ILE A 212 -3.09 -8.04 8.19
CA ILE A 212 -2.14 -8.19 9.30
C ILE A 212 -2.06 -6.98 10.24
N TYR A 213 -2.65 -5.84 9.85
CA TYR A 213 -2.59 -4.61 10.63
C TYR A 213 -3.64 -4.58 11.74
N LYS A 214 -3.36 -3.81 12.81
CA LYS A 214 -4.18 -3.75 14.03
C LYS A 214 -4.51 -2.31 14.42
N PRO A 215 -5.80 -1.91 14.45
CA PRO A 215 -6.23 -0.66 15.05
C PRO A 215 -5.74 -0.51 16.50
N GLY A 216 -5.37 0.70 16.91
CA GLY A 216 -4.82 0.98 18.23
C GLY A 216 -3.38 0.50 18.44
N LYS A 217 -2.77 -0.16 17.44
CA LYS A 217 -1.36 -0.57 17.45
C LYS A 217 -0.57 0.04 16.29
N HIS A 218 -1.08 -0.08 15.06
CA HIS A 218 -0.39 0.40 13.84
C HIS A 218 -0.92 1.73 13.32
N PHE A 219 -2.13 2.10 13.74
CA PHE A 219 -2.79 3.37 13.44
C PHE A 219 -3.87 3.61 14.48
N ALA A 220 -4.20 4.88 14.72
CA ALA A 220 -5.40 5.26 15.45
C ALA A 220 -6.61 5.30 14.51
N GLU A 221 -7.82 5.21 15.07
CA GLU A 221 -9.06 5.27 14.29
C GLU A 221 -9.93 6.46 14.67
N PHE A 222 -10.67 6.96 13.69
CA PHE A 222 -11.88 7.74 13.90
C PHE A 222 -13.08 6.97 13.36
N LYS A 223 -14.22 7.10 14.03
CA LYS A 223 -15.41 6.27 13.78
C LYS A 223 -16.12 6.62 12.48
N ASP A 224 -16.33 7.92 12.26
CA ASP A 224 -17.16 8.46 11.18
C ASP A 224 -16.78 9.92 10.86
N PRO A 225 -17.38 10.56 9.84
CA PRO A 225 -17.07 11.95 9.47
C PRO A 225 -17.23 12.98 10.60
N ASN A 226 -18.14 12.78 11.54
CA ASN A 226 -18.36 13.69 12.67
C ASN A 226 -17.26 13.55 13.73
N ASP A 227 -16.69 12.35 13.87
CA ASP A 227 -15.58 12.05 14.78
C ASP A 227 -14.20 12.43 14.21
N MET A 228 -14.10 12.62 12.89
CA MET A 228 -12.84 12.90 12.20
C MET A 228 -12.12 14.15 12.74
N ILE A 229 -12.80 15.31 12.78
CA ILE A 229 -12.17 16.57 13.22
C ILE A 229 -11.85 16.56 14.73
N PRO A 230 -12.77 16.13 15.63
CA PRO A 230 -12.45 15.95 17.05
C PRO A 230 -11.23 15.06 17.29
N SER A 231 -11.16 13.90 16.60
CA SER A 231 -10.03 12.98 16.71
C SER A 231 -8.71 13.62 16.26
N ILE A 232 -8.73 14.35 15.13
CA ILE A 232 -7.56 15.09 14.65
C ILE A 232 -7.07 16.10 15.69
N LYS A 233 -7.98 16.93 16.23
CA LYS A 233 -7.63 17.96 17.21
C LYS A 233 -7.03 17.34 18.47
N TRP A 234 -7.62 16.27 18.98
CA TRP A 234 -7.08 15.56 20.13
C TRP A 234 -5.63 15.10 19.90
N TRP A 235 -5.34 14.44 18.77
CA TRP A 235 -3.98 14.01 18.46
C TRP A 235 -3.00 15.16 18.19
N LEU A 236 -3.47 16.32 17.73
CA LEU A 236 -2.65 17.52 17.60
C LEU A 236 -2.23 18.07 18.97
N ASP A 237 -3.16 18.10 19.92
CA ASP A 237 -2.94 18.58 21.29
C ASP A 237 -2.08 17.61 22.15
N HIS A 238 -2.01 16.33 21.76
CA HIS A 238 -1.27 15.27 22.48
C HIS A 238 -0.02 14.84 21.70
N GLU A 239 0.92 15.76 21.50
CA GLU A 239 2.11 15.53 20.66
C GLU A 239 2.97 14.34 21.13
N LYS A 240 3.19 14.21 22.44
CA LYS A 240 4.05 13.15 23.00
C LYS A 240 3.43 11.79 22.75
N GLU A 241 2.14 11.65 23.02
CA GLU A 241 1.34 10.45 22.78
C GLU A 241 1.34 10.11 21.28
N ARG A 242 1.11 11.10 20.41
CA ARG A 242 1.13 10.94 18.95
C ARG A 242 2.45 10.39 18.45
N LYS A 243 3.58 10.97 18.88
CA LYS A 243 4.92 10.55 18.46
C LYS A 243 5.27 9.17 19.01
N ASN A 244 4.95 8.90 20.28
CA ASN A 244 5.18 7.58 20.88
C ASN A 244 4.38 6.50 20.15
N PHE A 245 3.11 6.77 19.82
CA PHE A 245 2.29 5.86 19.04
C PHE A 245 2.93 5.54 17.69
N ALA A 246 3.35 6.57 16.94
CA ALA A 246 3.97 6.40 15.62
C ALA A 246 5.29 5.61 15.67
N ASN A 247 6.11 5.84 16.70
CA ASN A 247 7.35 5.08 16.92
C ASN A 247 7.05 3.61 17.24
N ASN A 248 6.11 3.34 18.15
CA ASN A 248 5.73 1.98 18.50
C ASN A 248 5.13 1.22 17.31
N ALA A 249 4.32 1.90 16.49
CA ALA A 249 3.79 1.34 15.25
C ALA A 249 4.92 0.98 14.26
N TYR A 250 5.88 1.88 14.05
CA TYR A 250 7.06 1.63 13.22
C TYR A 250 7.85 0.42 13.72
N ASP A 251 8.18 0.38 15.01
CA ASP A 251 8.99 -0.69 15.60
C ASP A 251 8.28 -2.05 15.47
N ASP A 252 6.96 -2.11 15.72
CA ASP A 252 6.21 -3.35 15.57
C ASP A 252 6.15 -3.83 14.11
N ILE A 253 5.89 -2.92 13.16
CA ILE A 253 5.86 -3.23 11.73
C ILE A 253 7.23 -3.71 11.26
N LYS A 254 8.30 -3.04 11.67
CA LYS A 254 9.68 -3.39 11.33
C LYS A 254 10.09 -4.76 11.87
N ASN A 255 9.74 -5.04 13.12
CA ASN A 255 10.18 -6.26 13.81
C ASN A 255 9.32 -7.48 13.46
N ASN A 256 8.02 -7.29 13.20
CA ASN A 256 7.07 -8.40 13.08
C ASN A 256 6.47 -8.57 11.67
N MET A 257 6.70 -7.63 10.75
CA MET A 257 6.11 -7.64 9.41
C MET A 257 7.16 -7.49 8.32
N ASN A 258 8.27 -8.23 8.38
CA ASN A 258 9.36 -8.08 7.39
C ASN A 258 8.90 -8.53 5.97
N PHE A 259 8.96 -7.61 5.00
CA PHE A 259 8.49 -7.84 3.64
C PHE A 259 9.32 -8.91 2.90
N THR A 260 10.64 -8.96 3.10
CA THR A 260 11.52 -9.98 2.50
C THR A 260 11.13 -11.38 2.96
N ASN A 261 10.84 -11.57 4.24
CA ASN A 261 10.40 -12.86 4.79
C ASN A 261 9.03 -13.27 4.26
N ILE A 262 8.08 -12.33 4.20
CA ILE A 262 6.75 -12.58 3.63
C ILE A 262 6.88 -12.98 2.15
N LEU A 263 7.70 -12.25 1.37
CA LEU A 263 7.98 -12.55 -0.03
C LEU A 263 8.61 -13.94 -0.21
N LYS A 264 9.63 -14.26 0.57
CA LYS A 264 10.28 -15.58 0.54
C LYS A 264 9.30 -16.70 0.85
N GLY A 265 8.42 -16.52 1.84
CA GLY A 265 7.37 -17.49 2.15
C GLY A 265 6.35 -17.63 1.02
N ALA A 266 6.03 -16.53 0.34
CA ALA A 266 5.01 -16.50 -0.69
C ALA A 266 5.48 -16.97 -2.07
N ILE A 267 6.76 -16.85 -2.44
CA ILE A 267 7.26 -17.21 -3.78
C ILE A 267 8.60 -17.97 -3.78
N GLY A 268 9.14 -18.35 -2.63
CA GLY A 268 10.50 -18.90 -2.51
C GLY A 268 10.72 -20.25 -3.20
N ASP A 269 9.67 -21.01 -3.50
CA ASP A 269 9.71 -22.21 -4.35
C ASP A 269 9.88 -21.88 -5.84
N LEU A 270 9.46 -20.67 -6.26
CA LEU A 270 9.59 -20.19 -7.63
C LEU A 270 10.94 -19.50 -7.90
N LEU A 271 11.66 -19.11 -6.84
CA LEU A 271 12.96 -18.45 -6.90
C LEU A 271 14.15 -19.41 -7.03
N ARG A 272 13.98 -20.70 -6.73
CA ARG A 272 15.06 -21.71 -6.66
C ARG A 272 15.30 -22.46 -7.97
N ARG A 273 15.35 -21.76 -9.10
CA ARG A 273 15.65 -22.38 -10.40
C ARG A 273 16.77 -21.62 -11.09
#